data_AF-A0A7W8QHA5-F1
#
_entry.id   AF-A0A7W8QHA5-F1
#
_cell.length_a   1.000
_cell.length_b   1.000
_cell.length_c   1.000
_cell.angle_alpha   90.00
_cell.angle_beta   90.00
_cell.angle_gamma   90.00
#
_symmetry.space_group_name_H-M   'P 1'
#
loop_
_entity.id
_entity.type
_entity.pdbx_description
1 polymer ?
#
loop_
_entity_poly.entity_id
_entity_poly.type
_entity_poly.pdbx_seq_one_letter_code
_entity_poly.pdbx_strand_id
1 'polypeptide(L)'
;MRTANTPDDEPGRRADREQADVGHLAAVLSRRRAELAGHNAVIGGGEVVHALTEAVWAGVRVPAVPCHASADPLRLRPTDAPVSCRRCLRRLAGRDHGVPEGQLTLDAAAPPSGPDATR
;
A
#
# COMPACT_ATOMS: atom_id res chain seq x y z
N MET A 1 0.61 -58.31 0.01
CA MET A 1 1.57 -57.37 -0.60
C MET A 1 1.00 -55.97 -0.48
N ARG A 2 1.48 -55.17 0.48
CA ARG A 2 1.14 -53.73 0.60
C ARG A 2 2.29 -52.96 -0.03
N THR A 3 2.05 -52.27 -1.13
CA THR A 3 2.99 -51.27 -1.65
C THR A 3 3.00 -50.09 -0.68
N ALA A 4 4.18 -49.75 -0.19
CA ALA A 4 4.41 -48.61 0.68
C ALA A 4 3.98 -47.33 -0.02
N ASN A 5 3.15 -46.52 0.63
CA ASN A 5 3.00 -45.12 0.27
C ASN A 5 4.24 -44.40 0.77
N THR A 6 5.16 -44.05 -0.13
CA THR A 6 6.25 -43.13 0.19
C THR A 6 5.65 -41.72 0.31
N PRO A 7 5.84 -41.00 1.43
CA PRO A 7 5.47 -39.59 1.51
C PRO A 7 6.58 -38.77 0.84
N ASP A 8 6.60 -38.74 -0.49
CA ASP A 8 7.57 -37.95 -1.25
C ASP A 8 7.11 -36.49 -1.40
N ASP A 9 7.79 -35.58 -0.70
CA ASP A 9 7.96 -34.15 -0.97
C ASP A 9 6.70 -33.28 -1.20
N GLU A 10 6.14 -32.77 -0.09
CA GLU A 10 5.09 -31.74 -0.01
C GLU A 10 5.57 -30.28 0.21
N PRO A 11 6.73 -29.97 0.84
CA PRO A 11 7.10 -28.57 1.15
C PRO A 11 7.50 -27.74 -0.08
N GLY A 12 8.29 -28.32 -0.99
CA GLY A 12 8.82 -27.60 -2.17
C GLY A 12 7.72 -27.11 -3.11
N ARG A 13 6.75 -27.97 -3.43
CA ARG A 13 5.61 -27.60 -4.29
C ARG A 13 4.70 -26.52 -3.69
N ARG A 14 4.56 -26.47 -2.36
CA ARG A 14 3.79 -25.42 -1.68
C ARG A 14 4.51 -24.08 -1.77
N ALA A 15 5.80 -24.06 -1.47
CA ALA A 15 6.63 -22.87 -1.61
C ALA A 15 6.62 -22.33 -3.04
N ASP A 16 6.74 -23.19 -4.06
CA ASP A 16 6.67 -22.80 -5.47
C ASP A 16 5.31 -22.17 -5.83
N ARG A 17 4.21 -22.74 -5.34
CA ARG A 17 2.85 -22.20 -5.55
C ARG A 17 2.66 -20.86 -4.85
N GLU A 18 3.11 -20.72 -3.61
CA GLU A 18 3.05 -19.47 -2.85
C GLU A 18 3.87 -18.38 -3.56
N GLN A 19 5.05 -18.72 -4.05
CA GLN A 19 5.90 -17.81 -4.83
C GLN A 19 5.18 -17.37 -6.12
N ALA A 20 4.51 -18.30 -6.82
CA ALA A 20 3.72 -18.00 -8.01
C ALA A 20 2.51 -17.10 -7.71
N ASP A 21 1.79 -17.35 -6.61
CA ASP A 21 0.64 -16.55 -6.17
C ASP A 21 1.08 -15.11 -5.79
N VAL A 22 2.20 -14.97 -5.07
CA VAL A 22 2.81 -13.66 -4.77
C VAL A 22 3.24 -12.92 -6.04
N GLY A 23 3.89 -13.64 -6.97
CA GLY A 23 4.29 -13.09 -8.27
C GLY A 23 3.09 -12.61 -9.09
N HIS A 24 2.00 -13.39 -9.08
CA HIS A 24 0.76 -13.02 -9.75
C HIS A 24 0.15 -11.74 -9.14
N LEU A 25 0.04 -11.67 -7.81
CA LEU A 25 -0.48 -10.50 -7.11
C LEU A 25 0.36 -9.25 -7.41
N ALA A 26 1.70 -9.35 -7.35
CA ALA A 26 2.60 -8.25 -7.66
C ALA A 26 2.42 -7.74 -9.10
N ALA A 27 2.23 -8.65 -10.07
CA ALA A 27 1.95 -8.29 -11.46
C ALA A 27 0.60 -7.58 -11.62
N VAL A 28 -0.44 -8.05 -10.93
CA VAL A 28 -1.77 -7.40 -10.92
C VAL A 28 -1.68 -5.98 -10.35
N LEU A 29 -1.01 -5.80 -9.22
CA LEU A 29 -0.83 -4.49 -8.59
C LEU A 29 0.00 -3.53 -9.45
N SER A 30 1.04 -4.05 -10.12
CA SER A 30 1.87 -3.26 -11.05
C SER A 30 1.06 -2.76 -12.24
N ARG A 31 0.23 -3.62 -12.84
CA ARG A 31 -0.68 -3.26 -13.92
C ARG A 31 -1.69 -2.21 -13.45
N ARG A 32 -2.28 -2.44 -12.27
CA ARG A 32 -3.27 -1.52 -11.69
C ARG A 32 -2.70 -0.12 -11.49
N ARG A 33 -1.44 -0.03 -11.09
CA ARG A 33 -0.73 1.24 -10.94
C ARG A 33 -0.51 1.96 -12.25
N ALA A 34 -0.15 1.23 -13.30
CA ALA A 34 -0.01 1.81 -14.63
C ALA A 34 -1.34 2.35 -15.17
N GLU A 35 -2.45 1.62 -14.98
CA GLU A 35 -3.80 2.04 -15.37
C GLU A 35 -4.27 3.32 -14.67
N LEU A 36 -3.79 3.57 -13.45
CA LEU A 36 -4.18 4.69 -12.62
C LEU A 36 -3.22 5.88 -12.73
N ALA A 37 -2.09 5.72 -13.42
CA ALA A 37 -1.09 6.76 -13.55
C ALA A 37 -1.68 7.97 -14.31
N GLY A 38 -1.57 9.15 -13.72
CA GLY A 38 -2.07 10.40 -14.31
C GLY A 38 -3.57 10.66 -14.14
N HIS A 39 -4.32 9.74 -13.52
CA HIS A 39 -5.76 9.89 -13.29
C HIS A 39 -6.07 10.22 -11.82
N ASN A 40 -7.31 10.65 -11.57
CA ASN A 40 -7.95 10.55 -10.26
C ASN A 40 -8.70 9.22 -10.16
N ALA A 41 -9.32 8.94 -9.01
CA ALA A 41 -10.12 7.72 -8.88
C ALA A 41 -11.41 7.88 -8.09
N VAL A 42 -12.43 7.11 -8.46
CA VAL A 42 -13.57 6.79 -7.59
C VAL A 42 -13.32 5.45 -6.88
N ILE A 43 -13.91 5.27 -5.70
CA ILE A 43 -13.79 4.02 -4.93
C ILE A 43 -15.02 3.15 -5.20
N GLY A 44 -14.83 1.98 -5.81
CA GLY A 44 -15.92 1.06 -6.16
C GLY A 44 -16.90 1.72 -7.14
N GLY A 45 -18.19 1.71 -6.77
CA GLY A 45 -19.27 2.39 -7.52
C GLY A 45 -19.68 3.75 -6.94
N GLY A 46 -18.81 4.41 -6.17
CA GLY A 46 -19.08 5.74 -5.61
C GLY A 46 -18.87 6.87 -6.62
N GLU A 47 -19.34 8.06 -6.26
CA GLU A 47 -19.25 9.29 -7.10
C GLU A 47 -18.19 10.28 -6.60
N VAL A 48 -17.68 10.08 -5.38
CA VAL A 48 -16.65 10.96 -4.81
C VAL A 48 -15.31 10.67 -5.49
N VAL A 49 -14.71 11.70 -6.06
CA VAL A 49 -13.44 11.62 -6.78
C VAL A 49 -12.30 11.93 -5.82
N HIS A 50 -11.35 11.01 -5.75
CA HIS A 50 -10.18 11.05 -4.90
C HIS A 50 -8.93 11.31 -5.73
N ALA A 51 -8.04 12.12 -5.18
CA ALA A 51 -6.66 12.18 -5.66
C ALA A 51 -5.98 10.82 -5.45
N LEU A 52 -5.01 10.51 -6.30
CA LEU A 52 -4.18 9.32 -6.18
C LEU A 52 -2.78 9.65 -5.68
N THR A 53 -2.20 8.71 -4.97
CA THR A 53 -0.80 8.68 -4.52
C THR A 53 -0.29 7.23 -4.57
N GLU A 54 0.97 6.99 -4.23
CA GLU A 54 1.53 5.65 -4.09
C GLU A 54 1.82 5.34 -2.62
N ALA A 55 1.58 4.09 -2.21
CA ALA A 55 2.02 3.54 -0.93
C ALA A 55 2.85 2.27 -1.18
N VAL A 56 3.68 1.88 -0.22
CA VAL A 56 4.46 0.63 -0.29
C VAL A 56 3.84 -0.40 0.65
N TRP A 57 3.48 -1.55 0.09
CA TRP A 57 2.93 -2.70 0.80
C TRP A 57 3.83 -3.92 0.59
N ALA A 58 4.42 -4.44 1.67
CA ALA A 58 5.33 -5.60 1.59
C ALA A 58 6.40 -5.46 0.47
N GLY A 59 6.94 -4.25 0.27
CA GLY A 59 7.92 -3.94 -0.78
C GLY A 59 7.34 -3.62 -2.17
N VAL A 60 6.03 -3.75 -2.38
CA VAL A 60 5.35 -3.46 -3.65
C VAL A 60 4.72 -2.08 -3.60
N ARG A 61 4.98 -1.25 -4.62
CA ARG A 61 4.28 0.03 -4.79
C ARG A 61 2.86 -0.18 -5.29
N VAL A 62 1.89 0.32 -4.55
CA VAL A 62 0.47 0.22 -4.87
C VAL A 62 -0.19 1.60 -4.95
N PRO A 63 -1.23 1.77 -5.78
CA PRO A 63 -2.06 2.96 -5.78
C PRO A 63 -2.78 3.13 -4.44
N ALA A 64 -2.81 4.36 -3.93
CA ALA A 64 -3.49 4.71 -2.71
C ALA A 64 -4.22 6.05 -2.86
N VAL A 65 -5.12 6.33 -1.92
CA VAL A 65 -5.76 7.65 -1.79
C VAL A 65 -5.17 8.37 -0.57
N PRO A 66 -4.79 9.66 -0.67
CA PRO A 66 -4.27 10.40 0.46
C PRO A 66 -5.25 10.43 1.65
N CYS A 67 -6.55 10.27 1.40
CA CYS A 67 -7.59 10.17 2.44
C CYS A 67 -7.65 8.88 3.23
N HIS A 68 -6.91 7.84 2.82
CA HIS A 68 -6.96 6.51 3.40
C HIS A 68 -8.40 5.94 3.48
N ALA A 69 -9.32 6.43 2.63
CA ALA A 69 -10.71 5.97 2.60
C ALA A 69 -10.87 4.58 1.97
N SER A 70 -9.87 4.13 1.20
CA SER A 70 -9.72 2.75 0.77
C SER A 70 -8.29 2.31 1.06
N ALA A 71 -8.16 1.16 1.71
CA ALA A 71 -6.90 0.43 1.70
C ALA A 71 -6.76 -0.31 0.37
N ASP A 72 -7.81 -1.00 -0.10
CA ASP A 72 -7.75 -1.85 -1.29
C ASP A 72 -7.54 -1.07 -2.61
N PRO A 73 -6.39 -1.23 -3.31
CA PRO A 73 -6.10 -0.57 -4.59
C PRO A 73 -6.95 -1.09 -5.74
N LEU A 74 -7.47 -2.32 -5.66
CA LEU A 74 -8.26 -2.93 -6.73
C LEU A 74 -9.64 -2.27 -6.86
N ARG A 75 -10.13 -1.63 -5.79
CA ARG A 75 -11.38 -0.84 -5.78
C ARG A 75 -11.27 0.52 -6.46
N LEU A 76 -10.07 1.03 -6.74
CA LEU A 76 -9.87 2.38 -7.30
C LEU A 76 -10.11 2.40 -8.80
N ARG A 77 -11.20 3.00 -9.29
CA ARG A 77 -11.49 3.10 -10.72
C ARG A 77 -11.02 4.46 -11.26
N PRO A 78 -10.26 4.50 -12.38
CA PRO A 78 -9.72 5.75 -12.91
C PRO A 78 -10.84 6.69 -13.37
N THR A 79 -10.59 8.00 -13.24
CA THR A 79 -11.45 9.06 -13.76
C THR A 79 -10.64 10.32 -14.02
N ASP A 80 -11.03 11.08 -15.04
CA ASP A 80 -10.45 12.39 -15.37
C ASP A 80 -11.21 13.55 -14.71
N ALA A 81 -12.28 13.25 -13.96
CA ALA A 81 -13.01 14.26 -13.20
C ALA A 81 -12.11 14.91 -12.13
N PRO A 82 -12.35 16.19 -11.78
CA PRO A 82 -11.60 16.86 -10.73
C PRO A 82 -11.87 16.26 -9.35
N VAL A 83 -10.87 16.33 -8.46
CA VAL A 83 -10.96 15.81 -7.08
C VAL A 83 -12.09 16.50 -6.31
N SER A 84 -13.10 15.75 -5.89
CA SER A 84 -14.22 16.24 -5.07
C SER A 84 -14.10 15.85 -3.60
N CYS A 85 -13.24 14.88 -3.25
CA CYS A 85 -13.01 14.48 -1.87
C CYS A 85 -12.36 15.61 -1.06
N ARG A 86 -13.10 16.17 -0.09
CA ARG A 86 -12.63 17.25 0.78
C ARG A 86 -11.35 16.91 1.56
N ARG A 87 -11.15 15.65 1.97
CA ARG A 87 -9.93 15.21 2.68
C ARG A 87 -8.72 15.16 1.75
N CYS A 88 -8.90 14.75 0.49
CA CYS A 88 -7.83 14.79 -0.49
C CYS A 88 -7.46 16.25 -0.81
N LEU A 89 -8.46 17.12 -1.05
CA LEU A 89 -8.24 18.54 -1.29
C LEU A 89 -7.46 19.22 -0.16
N ARG A 90 -7.79 18.93 1.10
CA ARG A 90 -7.05 19.47 2.26
C ARG A 90 -5.58 19.03 2.29
N ARG A 91 -5.30 17.74 2.03
CA ARG A 91 -3.93 17.24 2.01
C ARG A 91 -3.11 17.75 0.83
N LEU A 92 -3.72 17.83 -0.36
CA LEU A 92 -3.08 18.39 -1.55
C LEU A 92 -2.74 19.87 -1.39
N ALA A 93 -3.54 20.62 -0.62
CA ALA A 93 -3.27 22.02 -0.29
C ALA A 93 -2.14 22.21 0.74
N GLY A 94 -1.40 21.15 1.11
CA GLY A 94 -0.30 21.24 2.08
C GLY A 94 -0.75 21.50 3.52
N ARG A 95 -2.04 21.31 3.83
CA ARG A 95 -2.53 21.31 5.23
C ARG A 95 -2.32 19.94 5.82
N ASP A 96 -1.06 19.52 5.85
CA ASP A 96 -0.67 18.44 6.73
C ASP A 96 -1.03 18.87 8.13
N HIS A 97 -1.80 18.05 8.83
CA HIS A 97 -2.13 18.34 10.22
C HIS A 97 -0.83 18.10 10.98
N GLY A 98 -0.03 19.15 11.14
CA GLY A 98 0.96 19.20 12.20
C GLY A 98 0.27 18.72 13.47
N VAL A 99 0.93 17.82 14.19
CA VAL A 99 0.41 17.32 15.44
C VAL A 99 0.12 18.54 16.33
N PRO A 100 -1.12 18.72 16.83
CA PRO A 100 -1.45 19.86 17.66
C PRO A 100 -0.47 19.97 18.84
N GLU A 101 -0.14 21.19 19.27
CA GLU A 101 0.62 21.40 20.49
C GLU A 101 -0.04 20.63 21.65
N GLY A 102 0.69 19.70 22.27
CA GLY A 102 0.20 18.84 23.34
C GLY A 102 -0.19 17.41 22.93
N GLN A 103 -0.13 17.04 21.65
CA GLN A 103 -0.27 15.65 21.21
C GLN A 103 1.12 15.05 20.91
N LEU A 104 1.37 13.84 21.39
CA LEU A 104 2.64 13.15 21.20
C LEU A 104 2.73 12.62 19.75
N THR A 105 3.82 12.95 19.06
CA THR A 105 4.25 12.21 17.86
C THR A 105 4.67 10.81 18.30
N LEU A 106 4.06 9.79 17.71
CA LEU A 106 4.53 8.41 17.84
C LEU A 106 5.70 8.21 16.89
N ASP A 107 6.83 8.83 17.20
CA ASP A 107 8.08 8.57 16.48
C ASP A 107 8.55 7.16 16.88
N ALA A 108 8.64 6.26 15.90
CA ALA A 108 9.38 5.02 16.06
C ALA A 108 10.82 5.36 16.50
N ALA A 109 11.24 4.81 17.64
CA ALA A 109 12.49 5.14 18.33
C ALA A 109 13.67 5.44 17.39
N ALA A 110 14.17 6.67 17.42
CA ALA A 110 15.53 6.95 17.00
C ALA A 110 16.50 6.24 17.96
N PRO A 111 17.54 5.53 17.50
CA PRO A 111 18.52 4.97 18.42
C PRO A 111 19.22 6.11 19.17
N PRO A 112 19.56 5.93 20.47
CA PRO A 112 20.24 6.97 21.23
C PRO A 112 21.63 7.19 20.64
N SER A 113 21.89 8.41 20.17
CA SER A 113 23.26 8.87 19.91
C SER A 113 23.92 9.12 21.27
N GLY A 114 24.67 8.13 21.76
CA GLY A 114 25.54 8.32 22.92
C GLY A 114 26.65 9.32 22.59
N PRO A 115 27.11 10.14 23.55
CA PRO A 115 28.13 11.15 23.27
C PRO A 115 29.49 10.52 23.02
N ASP A 116 30.19 11.09 22.04
CA ASP A 116 31.59 10.91 21.71
C ASP A 116 32.48 11.09 22.95
N ALA A 117 33.05 10.00 23.45
CA ALA A 117 33.98 10.02 24.57
C ALA A 117 35.41 10.30 24.06
N THR A 118 35.69 11.57 23.81
CA THR A 118 37.07 12.07 23.75
C THR A 118 37.34 12.93 24.98
N ARG A 119 38.02 12.35 25.99
CA ARG A 119 39.31 12.79 26.54
C ARG A 119 39.60 12.15 27.89
#